data_AF-A0A200IF78-F1
#
_entry.id   AF-A0A200IF78-F1
#
_cell.length_a   1.000
_cell.length_b   1.000
_cell.length_c   1.000
_cell.angle_alpha   90.00
_cell.angle_beta   90.00
_cell.angle_gamma   90.00
#
_symmetry.space_group_name_H-M   'P 1'
#
loop_
_entity.id
_entity.type
_entity.pdbx_description
1 polymer ?
#
loop_
_entity_poly.entity_id
_entity_poly.type
_entity_poly.pdbx_seq_one_letter_code
_entity_poly.pdbx_strand_id
1 'polypeptide(L)'
;MRKKLIVNFFYQASYQVLLIILPIITIPVVSNALGPAGIGKYNYVNSITSYFVLVAGLGIANYGVREISIVRQNKLRMSQKFWELAFFNLIFSSLTLITYLIFAVFLSDDIFFIVNGITIFSCIFDITWFFSGIED
;
A
#
# COMPACT_ATOMS: atom_id res chain seq x y z
N MET A 1 15.49 -15.56 -22.39
CA MET A 1 14.60 -15.89 -21.25
C MET A 1 15.35 -16.24 -19.97
N ARG A 2 16.24 -17.24 -19.94
CA ARG A 2 16.92 -17.73 -18.72
C ARG A 2 17.73 -16.67 -17.94
N LYS A 3 18.47 -15.77 -18.62
CA LYS A 3 19.25 -14.70 -17.98
C LYS A 3 18.36 -13.63 -17.32
N LYS A 4 17.18 -13.33 -17.89
CA LYS A 4 16.20 -12.40 -17.30
C LYS A 4 15.55 -12.99 -16.05
N LEU A 5 15.24 -14.29 -16.05
CA LEU A 5 14.70 -14.99 -14.88
C LEU A 5 15.66 -14.97 -13.68
N ILE A 6 16.96 -15.24 -13.91
CA ILE A 6 17.97 -15.21 -12.84
C ILE A 6 18.13 -13.80 -12.25
N VAL A 7 18.10 -12.78 -13.10
CA VAL A 7 18.19 -11.38 -12.68
C VAL A 7 16.95 -10.97 -11.86
N ASN A 8 15.73 -11.27 -12.34
CA ASN A 8 14.50 -11.01 -11.59
C ASN A 8 14.49 -11.76 -10.25
N PHE A 9 14.94 -13.02 -10.24
CA PHE A 9 15.07 -13.79 -9.00
C PHE A 9 16.02 -13.10 -8.01
N PHE A 10 17.18 -12.63 -8.45
CA PHE A 10 18.13 -11.94 -7.57
C PHE A 10 17.57 -10.63 -7.02
N TYR A 11 16.84 -9.86 -7.84
CA TYR A 11 16.14 -8.67 -7.40
C TYR A 11 15.08 -8.99 -6.34
N GLN A 12 14.24 -10.00 -6.58
CA GLN A 12 13.21 -10.41 -5.63
C GLN A 12 13.82 -10.93 -4.32
N ALA A 13 14.87 -11.75 -4.40
CA ALA A 13 15.57 -12.25 -3.22
C ALA A 13 16.20 -11.12 -2.40
N SER A 14 16.88 -10.18 -3.05
CA SER A 14 17.48 -9.02 -2.38
C SER A 14 16.42 -8.13 -1.73
N TYR A 15 15.30 -7.90 -2.41
CA TYR A 15 14.16 -7.18 -1.87
C TYR A 15 13.60 -7.84 -0.60
N GLN A 16 13.40 -9.16 -0.61
CA GLN A 16 12.92 -9.90 0.56
C GLN A 16 13.91 -9.85 1.73
N VAL A 17 15.21 -9.95 1.45
CA VAL A 17 16.26 -9.81 2.48
C VAL A 17 16.22 -8.42 3.11
N LEU A 18 16.07 -7.36 2.32
CA LEU A 18 15.95 -5.99 2.83
C LEU A 18 14.72 -5.81 3.72
N LEU A 19 13.57 -6.38 3.32
CA LEU A 19 12.36 -6.36 4.13
C LEU A 19 12.52 -7.03 5.50
N ILE A 20 13.45 -7.99 5.64
CA ILE A 20 13.75 -8.65 6.92
C ILE A 20 14.80 -7.86 7.71
N ILE A 21 15.88 -7.41 7.07
CA ILE A 21 17.00 -6.74 7.77
C ILE A 21 16.58 -5.36 8.30
N LEU A 22 15.80 -4.60 7.52
CA LEU A 22 15.37 -3.26 7.91
C LEU A 22 14.66 -3.23 9.28
N PRO A 23 13.58 -3.99 9.54
CA PRO A 23 12.91 -3.99 10.84
C PRO A 23 13.82 -4.47 11.98
N ILE A 24 14.75 -5.41 11.74
CA ILE A 24 15.69 -5.86 12.78
C ILE A 24 16.55 -4.69 13.29
N ILE A 25 16.93 -3.76 12.41
CA ILE A 25 17.75 -2.60 12.76
C ILE A 25 16.87 -1.45 13.26
N THR A 26 15.73 -1.19 12.62
CA THR A 26 14.89 -0.03 12.93
C THR A 26 14.05 -0.22 14.19
N ILE A 27 13.56 -1.43 14.47
CA ILE A 27 12.72 -1.70 15.65
C ILE A 27 13.44 -1.32 16.94
N PRO A 28 14.69 -1.72 17.22
CA PRO A 28 15.40 -1.29 18.43
C PRO A 28 15.56 0.23 18.54
N VAL A 29 15.89 0.90 17.43
CA VAL A 29 16.07 2.37 17.39
C VAL A 29 14.76 3.08 17.74
N VAL A 30 13.67 2.67 17.09
CA VAL A 30 12.33 3.24 17.32
C VAL A 30 11.84 2.90 18.73
N SER A 31 12.11 1.68 19.20
CA SER A 31 11.68 1.21 20.52
C SER A 31 12.36 1.97 21.66
N ASN A 32 13.64 2.32 21.50
CA ASN A 32 14.36 3.16 22.46
C ASN A 32 13.82 4.60 22.50
N ALA A 33 13.38 5.14 21.35
CA ALA A 33 12.84 6.49 21.29
C ALA A 33 11.41 6.60 21.83
N LEU A 34 10.53 5.64 21.51
CA LEU A 34 9.11 5.66 21.89
C LEU A 34 8.83 5.03 23.25
N GLY A 35 9.71 4.14 23.72
CA GLY A 35 9.49 3.32 24.90
C GLY A 35 8.28 2.37 24.76
N PRO A 36 7.99 1.55 25.79
CA PRO A 36 6.91 0.56 25.73
C PRO A 36 5.53 1.17 25.50
N ALA A 37 5.24 2.31 26.13
CA ALA A 37 3.96 3.01 26.01
C ALA A 37 3.75 3.60 24.60
N GLY A 38 4.77 4.21 24.01
CA GLY A 38 4.70 4.78 22.66
C GLY A 38 4.57 3.70 21.59
N ILE A 39 5.27 2.56 21.74
CA ILE A 39 5.10 1.41 20.84
C ILE A 39 3.67 0.84 20.94
N GLY A 40 3.14 0.72 22.16
CA GLY A 40 1.76 0.24 22.36
C GLY A 40 0.73 1.12 21.66
N LYS A 41 0.89 2.45 21.78
CA LYS A 41 0.03 3.43 21.09
C LYS A 41 0.18 3.35 19.58
N TYR A 42 1.41 3.32 19.07
CA TYR A 42 1.67 3.16 17.65
C TYR A 42 1.02 1.89 17.09
N ASN A 43 1.20 0.74 17.76
CA ASN A 43 0.64 -0.53 17.32
C ASN A 43 -0.90 -0.51 17.31
N TYR A 44 -1.52 0.12 18.31
CA TYR A 44 -2.97 0.31 18.35
C TYR A 44 -3.47 1.14 17.15
N VAL A 45 -2.87 2.30 16.93
CA VAL A 45 -3.19 3.18 15.79
C VAL A 45 -2.95 2.47 14.47
N ASN A 46 -1.78 1.85 14.29
CA ASN A 46 -1.41 1.12 13.09
C ASN A 46 -2.39 -0.02 12.78
N SER A 47 -2.87 -0.74 13.81
CA SER A 47 -3.89 -1.79 13.62
C SER A 47 -5.18 -1.22 13.04
N ILE A 48 -5.64 -0.08 13.55
CA ILE A 48 -6.82 0.62 13.01
C ILE A 48 -6.56 1.10 11.58
N THR A 49 -5.46 1.82 11.34
CA THR A 49 -5.06 2.32 10.02
C THR A 49 -4.97 1.18 9.00
N SER A 50 -4.46 0.01 9.40
CA SER A 50 -4.33 -1.17 8.53
C SER A 50 -5.68 -1.65 8.00
N TYR A 51 -6.77 -1.57 8.78
CA TYR A 51 -8.11 -1.89 8.28
C TYR A 51 -8.56 -0.90 7.19
N PHE A 52 -8.26 0.40 7.34
CA PHE A 52 -8.58 1.39 6.31
C PHE A 52 -7.72 1.21 5.05
N VAL A 53 -6.44 0.87 5.19
CA VAL A 53 -5.57 0.53 4.06
C VAL A 53 -6.13 -0.68 3.30
N LEU A 54 -6.57 -1.72 4.03
CA LEU A 54 -7.19 -2.90 3.44
C LEU A 54 -8.44 -2.53 2.66
N VAL A 55 -9.29 -1.64 3.19
CA VAL A 55 -10.46 -1.12 2.46
C VAL A 55 -10.01 -0.37 1.20
N ALA A 56 -9.08 0.58 1.31
CA ALA A 56 -8.60 1.38 0.17
C ALA A 56 -8.07 0.52 -0.98
N GLY A 57 -7.33 -0.57 -0.67
CA GLY A 57 -6.72 -1.45 -1.67
C GLY A 57 -7.62 -2.59 -2.20
N LEU A 58 -8.71 -2.95 -1.50
CA LEU A 58 -9.41 -4.22 -1.70
C LEU A 58 -9.98 -4.40 -3.10
N GLY A 59 -10.59 -3.35 -3.65
CA GLY A 59 -11.24 -3.41 -4.96
C GLY A 59 -10.21 -3.58 -6.08
N ILE A 60 -9.15 -2.79 -6.06
CA ILE A 60 -8.21 -2.66 -7.18
C ILE A 60 -7.14 -3.74 -7.21
N ALA A 61 -6.69 -4.21 -6.05
CA ALA A 61 -5.66 -5.24 -5.97
C ALA A 61 -6.04 -6.53 -6.70
N ASN A 62 -7.34 -6.89 -6.75
CA ASN A 62 -7.81 -8.09 -7.45
C ASN A 62 -8.51 -7.78 -8.76
N TYR A 63 -9.43 -6.80 -8.78
CA TYR A 63 -10.18 -6.48 -9.98
C TYR A 63 -9.32 -5.77 -11.03
N GLY A 64 -8.49 -4.81 -10.60
CA GLY A 64 -7.65 -4.04 -11.51
C GLY A 64 -6.60 -4.90 -12.21
N VAL A 65 -5.95 -5.80 -11.48
CA VAL A 65 -5.00 -6.79 -12.03
C VAL A 65 -5.68 -7.61 -13.14
N ARG A 66 -6.84 -8.21 -12.83
CA ARG A 66 -7.58 -9.06 -13.77
C ARG A 66 -7.99 -8.31 -15.04
N GLU A 67 -8.54 -7.12 -14.91
CA GLU A 67 -9.01 -6.34 -16.06
C GLU A 67 -7.84 -5.94 -16.97
N ILE A 68 -6.70 -5.55 -16.41
CA ILE A 68 -5.49 -5.23 -17.19
C ILE A 68 -4.95 -6.47 -17.91
N SER A 69 -4.85 -7.63 -17.23
CA SER A 69 -4.40 -8.88 -17.85
C SER A 69 -5.25 -9.29 -19.05
N ILE A 70 -6.56 -9.03 -19.03
CA ILE A 70 -7.48 -9.32 -20.14
C ILE A 70 -7.17 -8.45 -21.36
N VAL A 71 -6.90 -7.16 -21.17
CA VAL A 71 -6.72 -6.20 -22.28
C VAL A 71 -5.25 -5.95 -22.65
N ARG A 72 -4.29 -6.62 -21.99
CA ARG A 72 -2.83 -6.38 -22.12
C ARG A 72 -2.29 -6.40 -23.56
N GLN A 73 -2.94 -7.16 -24.46
CA GLN A 73 -2.52 -7.27 -25.86
C GLN A 73 -2.88 -6.04 -26.70
N ASN A 74 -3.83 -5.20 -26.26
CA ASN A 74 -4.27 -4.02 -26.98
C ASN A 74 -3.94 -2.75 -26.17
N LYS A 75 -2.87 -2.05 -26.58
CA LYS A 75 -2.38 -0.84 -25.90
C LYS A 75 -3.43 0.25 -25.73
N LEU A 76 -4.32 0.41 -26.72
CA LEU A 76 -5.35 1.47 -26.68
C LEU A 76 -6.43 1.13 -25.64
N ARG A 77 -6.91 -0.11 -25.63
CA ARG A 77 -7.86 -0.59 -24.61
C ARG A 77 -7.24 -0.65 -23.22
N MET A 78 -5.98 -1.03 -23.11
CA MET A 78 -5.25 -1.06 -21.86
C MET A 78 -5.10 0.32 -21.25
N SER A 79 -4.76 1.34 -22.05
CA SER A 79 -4.67 2.74 -21.59
C SER A 79 -6.02 3.25 -21.08
N GLN A 80 -7.11 2.96 -21.80
CA GLN A 80 -8.47 3.32 -21.37
C GLN A 80 -8.82 2.68 -20.02
N LYS A 81 -8.61 1.37 -19.88
CA LYS A 81 -8.86 0.63 -18.63
C LYS A 81 -7.98 1.10 -17.48
N PHE A 82 -6.72 1.41 -17.75
CA PHE A 82 -5.82 1.97 -16.75
C PHE A 82 -6.38 3.26 -16.15
N TRP A 83 -6.79 4.23 -16.99
CA TRP A 83 -7.31 5.50 -16.50
C TRP A 83 -8.66 5.35 -15.78
N GLU A 84 -9.54 4.45 -16.24
CA GLU A 84 -10.78 4.11 -15.53
C GLU A 84 -10.50 3.61 -14.11
N LEU A 85 -9.59 2.63 -13.98
CA LEU A 85 -9.22 2.03 -12.70
C LEU A 85 -8.42 2.98 -11.80
N ALA A 86 -7.51 3.77 -12.37
CA ALA A 86 -6.72 4.75 -11.64
C ALA A 86 -7.60 5.87 -11.06
N PHE A 87 -8.58 6.36 -11.83
CA PHE A 87 -9.53 7.36 -11.35
C PHE A 87 -10.47 6.79 -10.29
N PHE A 88 -10.91 5.54 -10.46
CA PHE A 88 -11.65 4.81 -9.43
C PHE A 88 -10.83 4.68 -8.14
N ASN A 89 -9.53 4.33 -8.24
CA ASN A 89 -8.63 4.28 -7.08
C ASN A 89 -8.54 5.61 -6.37
N LEU A 90 -8.33 6.67 -7.14
CA LEU A 90 -8.18 8.00 -6.61
C LEU A 90 -9.40 8.41 -5.80
N ILE A 91 -10.61 8.21 -6.34
CA ILE A 91 -11.85 8.55 -5.62
C ILE A 91 -12.03 7.66 -4.38
N PHE A 92 -11.88 6.36 -4.54
CA PHE A 92 -12.17 5.41 -3.46
C PHE A 92 -11.18 5.49 -2.30
N SER A 93 -9.88 5.58 -2.60
CA SER A 93 -8.83 5.79 -1.61
C SER A 93 -8.92 7.18 -0.96
N SER A 94 -9.29 8.22 -1.72
CA SER A 94 -9.54 9.56 -1.12
C SER A 94 -10.74 9.54 -0.17
N LEU A 95 -11.83 8.86 -0.53
CA LEU A 95 -12.99 8.71 0.36
C LEU A 95 -12.60 7.97 1.64
N THR A 96 -11.81 6.91 1.51
CA THR A 96 -11.29 6.14 2.65
C THR A 96 -10.37 6.97 3.55
N LEU A 97 -9.54 7.84 2.96
CA LEU A 97 -8.71 8.78 3.71
C LEU A 97 -9.56 9.80 4.48
N ILE A 98 -10.59 10.36 3.84
CA ILE A 98 -11.49 11.34 4.48
C ILE A 98 -12.23 10.69 5.66
N THR A 99 -12.77 9.48 5.49
CA THR A 99 -13.45 8.77 6.59
C THR A 99 -12.49 8.42 7.71
N TYR A 100 -11.24 8.05 7.40
CA TYR A 100 -10.20 7.85 8.40
C TYR A 100 -9.86 9.13 9.17
N LEU A 101 -9.69 10.28 8.50
CA LEU A 101 -9.38 11.54 9.15
C LEU A 101 -10.52 12.00 10.07
N ILE A 102 -11.77 11.83 9.63
CA ILE A 102 -12.95 12.08 10.47
C ILE A 102 -12.91 11.15 11.70
N PHE A 103 -12.69 9.86 11.49
CA PHE A 103 -12.59 8.88 12.58
C PHE A 103 -11.47 9.23 13.57
N ALA A 104 -10.30 9.65 13.08
CA ALA A 104 -9.17 10.06 13.90
C ALA A 104 -9.54 11.22 14.84
N VAL A 105 -10.16 12.28 14.29
CA VAL A 105 -10.59 13.45 15.08
C VAL A 105 -11.60 13.06 16.17
N PHE A 106 -12.50 12.11 15.91
CA PHE A 106 -13.50 11.67 16.89
C PHE A 106 -12.95 10.73 17.97
N LEU A 107 -12.01 9.84 17.63
CA LEU A 107 -11.51 8.83 18.56
C LEU A 107 -10.45 9.41 19.51
N SER A 108 -9.49 10.17 18.95
CA SER A 108 -8.43 10.82 19.71
C SER A 108 -7.67 11.80 18.83
N ASP A 109 -7.50 13.05 19.28
CA ASP A 109 -6.69 14.08 18.61
C ASP A 109 -5.17 13.83 18.82
N ASP A 110 -4.76 12.60 18.54
CA ASP A 110 -3.41 12.12 18.75
C ASP A 110 -2.61 12.16 17.45
N ILE A 111 -1.39 12.70 17.55
CA ILE A 111 -0.50 12.88 16.40
C ILE A 111 -0.19 11.56 15.69
N PHE A 112 -0.23 10.43 16.40
CA PHE A 112 -0.02 9.11 15.80
C PHE A 112 -1.07 8.79 14.73
N PHE A 113 -2.34 9.18 14.90
CA PHE A 113 -3.38 8.96 13.89
C PHE A 113 -3.14 9.81 12.65
N ILE A 114 -2.78 11.08 12.82
CA ILE A 114 -2.49 12.00 11.70
C ILE A 114 -1.29 11.47 10.90
N VAL A 115 -0.22 11.09 11.57
CA VAL A 115 0.98 10.54 10.93
C VAL A 115 0.68 9.24 10.19
N ASN A 116 -0.08 8.32 10.79
CA ASN A 116 -0.46 7.07 10.12
C ASN A 116 -1.42 7.27 8.95
N GLY A 117 -2.12 8.41 8.87
CA GLY A 117 -2.94 8.78 7.70
C GLY A 117 -2.13 8.86 6.40
N ILE A 118 -0.82 9.12 6.48
CA ILE A 118 0.09 9.12 5.32
C ILE A 118 0.11 7.74 4.64
N THR A 119 -0.06 6.67 5.40
CA THR A 119 -0.10 5.29 4.85
C THR A 119 -1.30 5.13 3.92
N ILE A 120 -2.48 5.62 4.32
CA ILE A 120 -3.70 5.57 3.48
C ILE A 120 -3.57 6.52 2.29
N PHE A 121 -2.99 7.71 2.49
CA PHE A 121 -2.70 8.65 1.40
C PHE A 121 -1.80 8.01 0.33
N SER A 122 -0.84 7.18 0.74
CA SER A 122 0.05 6.47 -0.18
C SER A 122 -0.71 5.49 -1.09
N CYS A 123 -1.83 4.91 -0.64
CA CYS A 123 -2.67 4.03 -1.46
C CYS A 123 -3.27 4.73 -2.70
N ILE A 124 -3.44 6.06 -2.67
CA ILE A 124 -3.93 6.83 -3.82
C ILE A 124 -2.97 6.71 -5.02
N PHE A 125 -1.67 6.65 -4.74
CA PHE A 125 -0.61 6.59 -5.75
C PHE A 125 -0.13 5.16 -6.02
N ASP A 126 -0.76 4.16 -5.39
CA ASP A 126 -0.38 2.77 -5.61
C ASP A 126 -0.86 2.28 -6.98
N ILE A 127 0.11 2.02 -7.85
CA ILE A 127 -0.09 1.47 -9.20
C ILE A 127 0.45 0.04 -9.34
N THR A 128 0.74 -0.64 -8.22
CA THR A 128 1.31 -1.99 -8.23
C THR A 128 0.42 -2.98 -9.01
N TRP A 129 -0.90 -2.82 -8.91
CA TRP A 129 -1.91 -3.62 -9.64
C TRP A 129 -1.73 -3.58 -11.17
N PHE A 130 -1.26 -2.45 -11.73
CA PHE A 130 -1.05 -2.33 -13.17
C PHE A 130 0.15 -3.17 -13.63
N PHE A 131 1.25 -3.12 -12.87
CA PHE A 131 2.44 -3.92 -13.19
C PHE A 131 2.16 -5.41 -13.03
N SER A 132 1.47 -5.80 -11.95
CA SER A 132 1.03 -7.18 -11.75
C SER A 132 0.16 -7.67 -12.92
N GLY A 133 -0.81 -6.87 -13.37
CA GLY A 133 -1.67 -7.25 -14.50
C GLY A 133 -0.95 -7.33 -15.86
N ILE A 134 0.21 -6.69 -16.02
CA ILE A 134 1.03 -6.80 -17.24
C ILE A 134 1.93 -8.05 -17.18
N GLU A 135 2.46 -8.37 -16.00
CA GLU A 135 3.32 -9.54 -15.80
C GLU A 135 2.55 -10.86 -15.90
N ASP A 136 1.31 -10.91 -15.38
CA ASP A 136 0.38 -12.06 -15.44
C ASP A 136 -0.33 -12.19 -16.80
#